data_AF-X0YAY3-F1
#
_entry.id   AF-X0YAY3-F1
#
_cell.length_a   1.000
_cell.length_b   1.000
_cell.length_c   1.000
_cell.angle_alpha   90.00
_cell.angle_beta   90.00
_cell.angle_gamma   90.00
#
_symmetry.space_group_name_H-M   'P 1'
#
loop_
_entity.id
_entity.type
_entity.pdbx_description
1 polymer ?
#
loop_
_entity_poly.entity_id
_entity_poly.type
_entity_poly.pdbx_seq_one_letter_code
_entity_poly.pdbx_strand_id
1 'polypeptide(L)'
;PIGEERYVSGRVERYADTLQMSHPDYIVPPEARDDLPLLEPVYPLTAGLSGKVLQKATRQALDRIRPLTEWQDETWLKAREWPGFAEALHRLHQPVEASDVSPGSAPWQRLAYDELLAGQLALALVRQSIKAQSGRIVKGAGHIRARIADALPFSLTNSQREAVREIEADMAAPQRMLRLLQGDVGSGKTVVALMAMAVAVEAGT
;
A
#
# COMPACT_ATOMS: atom_id res chain seq x y z
N PRO A 1 31.53 -37.16 6.87
CA PRO A 1 32.06 -38.43 7.43
C PRO A 1 33.51 -38.21 7.84
N ILE A 2 34.05 -39.06 8.71
CA ILE A 2 35.43 -38.91 9.17
C ILE A 2 36.37 -39.00 7.96
N GLY A 3 37.20 -37.98 7.77
CA GLY A 3 38.15 -37.88 6.64
C GLY A 3 37.58 -37.28 5.36
N GLU A 4 36.30 -36.92 5.30
CA GLU A 4 35.71 -36.30 4.11
C GLU A 4 35.60 -34.78 4.23
N GLU A 5 35.91 -34.07 3.15
CA GLU A 5 35.69 -32.63 3.03
C GLU A 5 34.19 -32.30 3.00
N ARG A 6 33.80 -31.21 3.66
CA ARG A 6 32.42 -30.70 3.69
C ARG A 6 32.41 -29.18 3.66
N TYR A 7 31.43 -28.62 2.97
CA TYR A 7 31.09 -27.20 3.01
C TYR A 7 29.99 -27.01 4.04
N VAL A 8 30.23 -26.09 4.97
CA VAL A 8 29.35 -25.84 6.12
C VAL A 8 28.99 -24.36 6.14
N SER A 9 27.70 -24.06 6.21
CA SER A 9 27.19 -22.71 6.38
C SER A 9 26.34 -22.63 7.64
N GLY A 10 26.49 -21.55 8.38
CA GLY A 10 25.70 -21.27 9.57
C GLY A 10 26.40 -20.29 10.49
N ARG A 11 25.75 -20.03 11.63
CA ARG A 11 26.28 -19.10 12.62
C ARG A 11 27.48 -19.69 13.37
N VAL A 12 28.64 -19.05 13.24
CA VAL A 12 29.81 -19.35 14.07
C VAL A 12 29.69 -18.63 15.40
N GLU A 13 29.84 -19.36 16.49
CA GLU A 13 29.82 -18.86 17.86
C GLU A 13 31.13 -19.19 18.56
N ARG A 14 31.53 -18.36 19.53
CA ARG A 14 32.72 -18.60 20.34
C ARG A 14 32.31 -19.17 21.69
N TYR A 15 32.87 -20.32 22.05
CA TYR A 15 32.75 -20.90 23.38
C TYR A 15 34.15 -21.07 23.98
N ALA A 16 34.41 -20.35 25.08
CA ALA A 16 35.76 -20.13 25.61
C ALA A 16 36.71 -19.62 24.50
N ASP A 17 37.81 -20.31 24.24
CA ASP A 17 38.80 -19.93 23.22
C ASP A 17 38.56 -20.62 21.86
N THR A 18 37.47 -21.38 21.71
CA THR A 18 37.19 -22.17 20.50
C THR A 18 36.01 -21.60 19.73
N LEU A 19 36.16 -21.52 18.40
CA LEU A 19 35.05 -21.24 17.49
C LEU A 19 34.31 -22.55 17.18
N GLN A 20 32.99 -22.54 17.32
CA GLN A 20 32.13 -23.69 17.06
C GLN A 20 30.87 -23.26 16.31
N MET A 21 30.26 -24.21 15.59
CA MET A 21 28.97 -24.04 14.94
C MET A 21 28.06 -25.19 15.39
N SER A 22 27.28 -24.96 16.44
CA SER A 22 26.48 -26.01 17.09
C SER A 22 25.30 -26.48 16.23
N HIS A 23 24.73 -25.57 15.43
CA HIS A 23 23.61 -25.85 14.54
C HIS A 23 23.87 -25.25 13.15
N PRO A 24 24.65 -25.94 12.29
CA PRO A 24 24.81 -25.52 10.91
C PRO A 24 23.48 -25.48 10.16
N ASP A 25 23.29 -24.46 9.33
CA ASP A 25 22.14 -24.33 8.45
C ASP A 25 22.26 -25.29 7.26
N TYR A 26 23.47 -25.41 6.70
CA TYR A 26 23.83 -26.30 5.60
C TYR A 26 25.09 -27.10 5.89
N ILE A 27 25.08 -28.37 5.48
CA ILE A 27 26.25 -29.26 5.44
C ILE A 27 26.17 -30.02 4.13
N VAL A 28 27.02 -29.69 3.16
CA VAL A 28 26.99 -30.27 1.82
C VAL A 28 28.35 -30.88 1.44
N PRO A 29 28.36 -31.95 0.63
CA PRO A 29 29.60 -32.49 0.08
C PRO A 29 30.16 -31.56 -1.02
N PRO A 30 31.45 -31.69 -1.40
CA PRO A 30 32.09 -30.78 -2.36
C PRO A 30 31.38 -30.68 -3.71
N GLU A 31 30.74 -31.77 -4.16
CA GLU A 31 30.03 -31.84 -5.43
C GLU A 31 28.73 -31.02 -5.44
N ALA A 32 28.18 -30.72 -4.27
CA ALA A 32 26.96 -29.93 -4.08
C ALA A 32 27.25 -28.53 -3.51
N ARG A 33 28.50 -28.07 -3.59
CA ARG A 33 28.90 -26.74 -3.13
C ARG A 33 28.11 -25.64 -3.84
N ASP A 34 27.93 -25.78 -5.15
CA ASP A 34 27.25 -24.77 -5.98
C ASP A 34 25.73 -24.76 -5.77
N ASP A 35 25.18 -25.79 -5.09
CA ASP A 35 23.78 -25.82 -4.67
C ASP A 35 23.51 -24.97 -3.41
N LEU A 36 24.56 -24.46 -2.75
CA LEU A 36 24.40 -23.58 -1.61
C LEU A 36 23.79 -22.24 -2.07
N PRO A 37 22.69 -21.79 -1.46
CA PRO A 37 22.09 -20.53 -1.84
C PRO A 37 23.05 -19.38 -1.52
N LEU A 38 23.36 -18.57 -2.53
CA LEU A 38 24.15 -17.34 -2.35
C LEU A 38 23.34 -16.26 -1.62
N LEU A 39 22.02 -16.29 -1.80
CA LEU A 39 21.07 -15.38 -1.18
C LEU A 39 19.91 -16.20 -0.63
N GLU A 40 19.50 -15.88 0.59
CA GLU A 40 18.37 -16.51 1.24
C GLU A 40 17.35 -15.48 1.71
N PRO A 41 16.06 -15.66 1.40
CA PRO A 41 15.02 -14.83 1.97
C PRO A 41 14.86 -15.15 3.45
N VAL A 42 14.83 -14.10 4.27
CA VAL A 42 14.53 -14.17 5.70
C VAL A 42 13.09 -13.75 5.91
N TYR A 43 12.29 -14.64 6.47
CA TYR A 43 10.89 -14.39 6.78
C TYR A 43 10.69 -14.21 8.29
N PRO A 44 9.80 -13.30 8.71
CA PRO A 44 9.33 -13.27 10.10
C PRO A 44 8.72 -14.62 10.50
N LEU A 45 9.11 -15.12 11.66
CA LEU A 45 8.64 -16.41 12.19
C LEU A 45 7.67 -16.22 13.36
N THR A 46 6.84 -17.23 13.60
CA THR A 46 5.96 -17.33 14.76
C THR A 46 6.24 -18.62 15.54
N ALA A 47 5.80 -18.69 16.80
CA ALA A 47 6.02 -19.85 17.66
C ALA A 47 5.52 -21.14 16.99
N GLY A 48 6.38 -22.17 16.96
CA GLY A 48 6.08 -23.47 16.33
C GLY A 48 6.35 -23.54 14.82
N LEU A 49 6.74 -22.44 14.16
CA LEU A 49 7.09 -22.44 12.73
C LEU A 49 8.60 -22.21 12.54
N SER A 50 9.29 -23.21 11.98
CA SER A 50 10.70 -23.07 11.63
C SER A 50 10.91 -22.37 10.28
N GLY A 51 12.04 -21.66 10.14
CA GLY A 51 12.42 -21.00 8.89
C GLY A 51 12.51 -21.96 7.70
N LYS A 52 13.08 -23.15 7.88
CA LYS A 52 13.18 -24.17 6.81
C LYS A 52 11.81 -24.63 6.31
N VAL A 53 10.84 -24.80 7.22
CA VAL A 53 9.47 -25.16 6.85
C VAL A 53 8.81 -24.02 6.07
N LEU A 54 8.96 -22.78 6.52
CA LEU A 54 8.40 -21.62 5.83
C LEU A 54 9.03 -21.40 4.45
N GLN A 55 10.36 -21.43 4.34
CA GLN A 55 11.06 -21.33 3.05
C GLN A 55 10.59 -22.43 2.06
N LYS A 56 10.46 -23.67 2.52
CA LYS A 56 9.94 -24.78 1.71
C LYS A 56 8.50 -24.51 1.25
N ALA A 57 7.64 -24.06 2.16
CA ALA A 57 6.26 -23.74 1.84
C ALA A 57 6.16 -22.59 0.82
N THR A 58 6.96 -21.54 0.98
CA THR A 58 7.02 -20.42 0.04
C THR A 58 7.47 -20.88 -1.35
N ARG A 59 8.53 -21.70 -1.45
CA ARG A 59 8.97 -22.27 -2.73
C ARG A 59 7.86 -23.05 -3.42
N GLN A 60 7.19 -23.94 -2.69
CA GLN A 60 6.06 -24.70 -3.22
C GLN A 60 4.86 -23.84 -3.63
N ALA A 61 4.64 -22.71 -2.95
CA ALA A 61 3.60 -21.76 -3.30
C ALA A 61 3.94 -21.01 -4.60
N LEU A 62 5.20 -20.58 -4.76
CA LEU A 62 5.69 -19.93 -5.97
C LEU A 62 5.57 -20.86 -7.18
N ASP A 63 5.93 -22.15 -7.05
CA ASP A 63 5.83 -23.15 -8.12
C ASP A 63 4.37 -23.39 -8.60
N ARG A 64 3.38 -22.95 -7.81
CA ARG A 64 1.95 -23.06 -8.13
C ARG A 64 1.36 -21.78 -8.69
N ILE A 65 2.14 -20.71 -8.81
CA ILE A 65 1.68 -19.47 -9.44
C ILE A 65 1.34 -19.77 -10.89
N ARG A 66 0.08 -19.56 -11.25
CA ARG A 66 -0.36 -19.66 -12.65
C ARG A 66 -0.10 -18.33 -13.36
N PRO A 67 0.20 -18.34 -14.66
CA PRO A 67 0.23 -17.12 -15.45
C PRO A 67 -1.08 -16.36 -15.28
N LEU A 68 -0.98 -15.15 -14.74
CA LEU A 68 -2.10 -14.22 -14.66
C LEU A 68 -2.10 -13.36 -15.92
N THR A 69 -3.29 -13.04 -16.42
CA THR A 69 -3.41 -12.04 -17.48
C THR A 69 -2.85 -10.73 -16.99
N GLU A 70 -1.97 -10.12 -17.79
CA GLU A 70 -1.44 -8.81 -17.46
C GLU A 70 -2.57 -7.77 -17.46
N TRP A 71 -2.63 -7.00 -16.38
CA TRP A 71 -3.71 -6.07 -16.07
C TRP A 71 -3.23 -4.62 -16.02
N GLN A 72 -1.92 -4.41 -15.97
CA GLN A 72 -1.33 -3.10 -16.21
C GLN A 72 -1.29 -2.76 -17.70
N ASP A 73 -1.21 -1.47 -17.99
CA ASP A 73 -1.00 -0.97 -19.34
C ASP A 73 0.37 -1.41 -19.90
N GLU A 74 0.38 -1.91 -21.13
CA GLU A 74 1.57 -2.45 -21.78
C GLU A 74 2.65 -1.36 -22.01
N THR A 75 2.24 -0.14 -22.34
CA THR A 75 3.19 0.96 -22.59
C THR A 75 3.86 1.39 -21.29
N TRP A 76 3.12 1.36 -20.17
CA TRP A 76 3.65 1.65 -18.84
C TRP A 76 4.67 0.61 -18.38
N LEU A 77 4.33 -0.68 -18.49
CA LEU A 77 5.25 -1.77 -18.14
C LEU A 77 6.56 -1.69 -18.92
N LYS A 78 6.48 -1.47 -20.23
CA LYS A 78 7.64 -1.31 -21.11
C LYS A 78 8.49 -0.10 -20.71
N ALA A 79 7.86 1.05 -20.45
CA ALA A 79 8.57 2.26 -20.06
C ALA A 79 9.29 2.13 -18.70
N ARG A 80 8.81 1.25 -17.82
CA ARG A 80 9.38 0.99 -16.51
C ARG A 80 10.35 -0.19 -16.46
N GLU A 81 10.48 -0.93 -17.56
CA GLU A 81 11.26 -2.17 -17.64
C GLU A 81 10.88 -3.16 -16.52
N TRP A 82 9.59 -3.19 -16.16
CA TRP A 82 9.11 -4.06 -15.09
C TRP A 82 8.89 -5.49 -15.60
N PRO A 83 9.29 -6.50 -14.80
CA PRO A 83 8.98 -7.88 -15.11
C PRO A 83 7.49 -8.16 -14.98
N GLY A 84 7.04 -9.32 -15.48
CA GLY A 84 5.68 -9.81 -15.25
C GLY A 84 5.42 -10.06 -13.75
N PHE A 85 4.15 -10.08 -13.34
CA PHE A 85 3.77 -10.28 -11.92
C PHE A 85 4.41 -11.52 -11.28
N ALA A 86 4.31 -12.67 -11.95
CA ALA A 86 4.86 -13.93 -11.44
C ALA A 86 6.39 -13.86 -11.30
N GLU A 87 7.06 -13.30 -12.31
CA GLU A 87 8.52 -13.12 -12.28
C GLU A 87 8.94 -12.16 -11.17
N ALA A 88 8.21 -11.05 -10.95
CA ALA A 88 8.47 -10.13 -9.86
C ALA A 88 8.38 -10.84 -8.49
N LEU A 89 7.34 -11.65 -8.28
CA LEU A 89 7.20 -12.46 -7.06
C LEU A 89 8.36 -13.44 -6.89
N HIS A 90 8.74 -14.15 -7.96
CA HIS A 90 9.88 -15.05 -7.92
C HIS A 90 11.16 -14.30 -7.56
N ARG A 91 11.47 -13.15 -8.18
CA ARG A 91 12.67 -12.36 -7.89
C ARG A 91 12.74 -11.87 -6.44
N LEU A 92 11.61 -11.49 -5.83
CA LEU A 92 11.63 -11.06 -4.42
C LEU A 92 11.77 -12.21 -3.43
N HIS A 93 11.17 -13.37 -3.72
CA HIS A 93 11.19 -14.52 -2.83
C HIS A 93 12.34 -15.51 -3.10
N GLN A 94 12.98 -15.42 -4.27
CA GLN A 94 14.16 -16.17 -4.72
C GLN A 94 15.09 -15.20 -5.47
N PRO A 95 15.73 -14.25 -4.75
CA PRO A 95 16.56 -13.24 -5.38
C PRO A 95 17.78 -13.86 -6.05
N VAL A 96 18.07 -13.39 -7.25
CA VAL A 96 19.30 -13.73 -7.98
C VAL A 96 20.42 -12.78 -7.57
N GLU A 97 20.05 -11.52 -7.29
CA GLU A 97 20.96 -10.47 -6.84
C GLU A 97 20.41 -9.80 -5.59
N ALA A 98 21.30 -9.30 -4.71
CA ALA A 98 20.88 -8.60 -3.50
C ALA A 98 20.10 -7.30 -3.81
N SER A 99 20.32 -6.73 -5.00
CA SER A 99 19.61 -5.56 -5.55
C SER A 99 18.12 -5.84 -5.79
N ASP A 100 17.72 -7.11 -6.01
CA ASP A 100 16.34 -7.50 -6.34
C ASP A 100 15.34 -7.11 -5.26
N VAL A 101 15.75 -7.14 -4.00
CA VAL A 101 14.88 -6.82 -2.86
C VAL A 101 14.98 -5.37 -2.43
N SER A 102 15.71 -4.54 -3.18
CA SER A 102 15.77 -3.10 -2.89
C SER A 102 14.45 -2.42 -3.31
N PRO A 103 13.95 -1.42 -2.56
CA PRO A 103 12.73 -0.69 -2.91
C PRO A 103 12.74 0.00 -4.29
N GLY A 104 13.93 0.24 -4.83
CA GLY A 104 14.14 0.84 -6.15
C GLY A 104 14.20 -0.15 -7.30
N SER A 105 14.24 -1.45 -7.02
CA SER A 105 14.35 -2.47 -8.06
C SER A 105 13.05 -2.62 -8.86
N ALA A 106 13.18 -3.02 -10.12
CA ALA A 106 12.04 -3.31 -10.98
C ALA A 106 11.04 -4.31 -10.37
N PRO A 107 11.43 -5.50 -9.84
CA PRO A 107 10.47 -6.43 -9.24
C PRO A 107 9.76 -5.87 -8.00
N TRP A 108 10.47 -5.12 -7.15
CA TRP A 108 9.85 -4.49 -5.98
C TRP A 108 8.85 -3.41 -6.38
N GLN A 109 9.26 -2.49 -7.24
CA GLN A 109 8.41 -1.40 -7.72
C GLN A 109 7.18 -1.93 -8.44
N ARG A 110 7.33 -2.99 -9.24
CA ARG A 110 6.23 -3.68 -9.93
C ARG A 110 5.14 -4.10 -8.95
N LEU A 111 5.49 -4.84 -7.89
CA LEU A 111 4.49 -5.33 -6.92
C LEU A 111 3.94 -4.21 -6.03
N ALA A 112 4.77 -3.25 -5.63
CA ALA A 112 4.31 -2.09 -4.87
C ALA A 112 3.31 -1.25 -5.69
N TYR A 113 3.55 -1.10 -6.99
CA TYR A 113 2.63 -0.42 -7.88
C TYR A 113 1.34 -1.20 -8.07
N ASP A 114 1.41 -2.54 -8.24
CA ASP A 114 0.23 -3.40 -8.32
C ASP A 114 -0.70 -3.19 -7.10
N GLU A 115 -0.15 -3.17 -5.89
CA GLU A 115 -0.92 -2.94 -4.66
C GLU A 115 -1.58 -1.55 -4.64
N LEU A 116 -0.81 -0.50 -4.96
CA LEU A 116 -1.31 0.87 -4.99
C LEU A 116 -2.39 1.06 -6.05
N LEU A 117 -2.19 0.53 -7.26
CA LEU A 117 -3.15 0.60 -8.35
C LEU A 117 -4.43 -0.14 -7.98
N ALA A 118 -4.33 -1.36 -7.42
CA ALA A 118 -5.49 -2.14 -6.99
C ALA A 118 -6.30 -1.37 -5.93
N GLY A 119 -5.63 -0.75 -4.96
CA GLY A 119 -6.26 0.10 -3.97
C GLY A 119 -6.97 1.32 -4.58
N GLN A 120 -6.32 2.01 -5.52
CA GLN A 120 -6.94 3.17 -6.20
C GLN A 120 -8.14 2.77 -7.06
N LEU A 121 -8.07 1.64 -7.77
CA LEU A 121 -9.20 1.12 -8.55
C LEU A 121 -10.36 0.73 -7.65
N ALA A 122 -10.11 0.04 -6.54
CA ALA A 122 -11.15 -0.31 -5.57
C ALA A 122 -11.85 0.95 -5.02
N LEU A 123 -11.08 1.97 -4.63
CA LEU A 123 -11.62 3.25 -4.19
C LEU A 123 -12.41 3.97 -5.29
N ALA A 124 -11.92 3.93 -6.53
CA ALA A 124 -12.60 4.54 -7.68
C ALA A 124 -13.95 3.86 -7.95
N LEU A 125 -14.01 2.53 -7.90
CA LEU A 125 -15.23 1.75 -8.06
C LEU A 125 -16.25 2.07 -6.95
N VAL A 126 -15.80 2.14 -5.70
CA VAL A 126 -16.67 2.54 -4.57
C VAL A 126 -17.18 3.97 -4.73
N ARG A 127 -16.32 4.91 -5.12
CA ARG A 127 -16.74 6.31 -5.38
C ARG A 127 -17.74 6.38 -6.51
N GLN A 128 -17.52 5.62 -7.59
CA GLN A 128 -18.43 5.55 -8.73
C GLN A 128 -19.79 4.99 -8.30
N SER A 129 -19.83 3.92 -7.51
CA SER A 129 -21.09 3.33 -7.04
C SER A 129 -21.87 4.27 -6.12
N ILE A 130 -21.18 5.02 -5.25
CA ILE A 130 -21.81 6.02 -4.38
C ILE A 130 -22.36 7.19 -5.21
N LYS A 131 -21.58 7.72 -6.16
CA LYS A 131 -22.00 8.83 -7.03
C LYS A 131 -23.12 8.45 -8.00
N ALA A 132 -23.22 7.18 -8.39
CA ALA A 132 -24.29 6.69 -9.25
C ALA A 132 -25.66 6.69 -8.54
N GLN A 133 -25.69 6.69 -7.21
CA GLN A 133 -26.94 6.80 -6.46
C GLN A 133 -27.49 8.23 -6.53
N SER A 134 -28.79 8.35 -6.78
CA SER A 134 -29.47 9.64 -6.75
C SER A 134 -29.31 10.29 -5.37
N GLY A 135 -28.93 11.57 -5.40
CA GLY A 135 -28.93 12.46 -4.25
C GLY A 135 -30.20 13.28 -4.17
N ARG A 136 -30.38 13.99 -3.07
CA ARG A 136 -31.34 15.10 -2.95
C ARG A 136 -30.57 16.38 -3.23
N ILE A 137 -31.05 17.18 -4.17
CA ILE A 137 -30.53 18.53 -4.40
C ILE A 137 -30.86 19.38 -3.16
N VAL A 138 -29.84 19.97 -2.55
CA VAL A 138 -29.97 20.86 -1.40
C VAL A 138 -29.45 22.24 -1.80
N LYS A 139 -30.39 23.17 -2.02
CA LYS A 139 -30.08 24.53 -2.46
C LYS A 139 -30.74 25.55 -1.53
N GLY A 140 -29.94 26.28 -0.77
CA GLY A 140 -30.37 27.41 0.06
C GLY A 140 -30.27 28.74 -0.69
N ALA A 141 -31.06 29.73 -0.28
CA ALA A 141 -31.03 31.09 -0.85
C ALA A 141 -29.80 31.92 -0.41
N GLY A 142 -29.07 31.49 0.62
CA GLY A 142 -27.89 32.13 1.16
C GLY A 142 -28.13 33.11 2.31
N HIS A 143 -29.38 33.36 2.72
CA HIS A 143 -29.71 34.37 3.73
C HIS A 143 -29.19 33.98 5.11
N ILE A 144 -29.34 32.70 5.51
CA ILE A 144 -28.85 32.24 6.83
C ILE A 144 -27.32 32.34 6.89
N ARG A 145 -26.63 31.96 5.81
CA ARG A 145 -25.17 32.03 5.73
C ARG A 145 -24.65 33.47 5.78
N ALA A 146 -25.32 34.40 5.09
CA ALA A 146 -24.97 35.81 5.15
C ALA A 146 -25.07 36.35 6.60
N ARG A 147 -26.19 36.04 7.29
CA ARG A 147 -26.37 36.40 8.70
C ARG A 147 -25.32 35.79 9.62
N ILE A 148 -24.90 34.55 9.37
CA ILE A 148 -23.81 33.91 10.13
C ILE A 148 -22.50 34.66 9.87
N ALA A 149 -22.16 34.93 8.61
CA ALA A 149 -20.94 35.65 8.25
C ALA A 149 -20.85 37.03 8.92
N ASP A 150 -21.96 37.77 8.94
CA ASP A 150 -22.03 39.11 9.54
C ASP A 150 -21.95 39.08 11.08
N ALA A 151 -22.36 37.97 11.71
CA ALA A 151 -22.33 37.82 13.16
C ALA A 151 -20.98 37.32 13.71
N LEU A 152 -20.08 36.83 12.84
CA LEU A 152 -18.77 36.33 13.27
C LEU A 152 -17.85 37.50 13.65
N PRO A 153 -17.06 37.38 14.74
CA PRO A 153 -16.09 38.40 15.13
C PRO A 153 -14.83 38.41 14.26
N PHE A 154 -14.83 37.67 13.15
CA PHE A 154 -13.73 37.53 12.19
C PHE A 154 -14.30 37.29 10.79
N SER A 155 -13.48 37.53 9.77
CA SER A 155 -13.81 37.17 8.39
C SER A 155 -13.32 35.77 8.05
N LEU A 156 -14.07 35.06 7.20
CA LEU A 156 -13.62 33.79 6.64
C LEU A 156 -12.30 33.99 5.88
N THR A 157 -11.41 33.01 5.91
CA THR A 157 -10.22 33.01 5.04
C THR A 157 -10.61 32.67 3.60
N ASN A 158 -9.69 32.89 2.64
CA ASN A 158 -9.92 32.49 1.25
C ASN A 158 -10.19 30.98 1.13
N SER A 159 -9.38 30.15 1.79
CA SER A 159 -9.54 28.69 1.77
C SER A 159 -10.86 28.24 2.39
N GLN A 160 -11.33 28.91 3.46
CA GLN A 160 -12.65 28.61 4.04
C GLN A 160 -13.79 29.00 3.08
N ARG A 161 -13.70 30.16 2.42
CA ARG A 161 -14.69 30.57 1.40
C ARG A 161 -14.74 29.60 0.22
N GLU A 162 -13.57 29.15 -0.25
CA GLU A 162 -13.46 28.18 -1.33
C GLU A 162 -14.07 26.83 -0.92
N ALA A 163 -13.73 26.31 0.26
CA ALA A 163 -14.32 25.09 0.77
C ALA A 163 -15.85 25.17 0.90
N VAL A 164 -16.39 26.31 1.36
CA VAL A 164 -17.85 26.52 1.43
C VAL A 164 -18.48 26.52 0.03
N ARG A 165 -17.86 27.18 -0.96
CA ARG A 165 -18.35 27.20 -2.35
C ARG A 165 -18.35 25.81 -2.97
N GLU A 166 -17.30 25.04 -2.75
CA GLU A 166 -17.19 23.68 -3.26
C GLU A 166 -18.23 22.75 -2.62
N ILE A 167 -18.44 22.86 -1.29
CA ILE A 167 -19.50 22.13 -0.59
C ILE A 167 -20.88 22.51 -1.14
N GLU A 168 -21.14 23.80 -1.36
CA GLU A 168 -22.40 24.25 -1.92
C GLU A 168 -22.64 23.71 -3.34
N ALA A 169 -21.61 23.72 -4.19
CA ALA A 169 -21.70 23.16 -5.53
C ALA A 169 -22.02 21.66 -5.50
N ASP A 170 -21.38 20.91 -4.60
CA ASP A 170 -21.64 19.48 -4.42
C ASP A 170 -23.05 19.22 -3.84
N MET A 171 -23.52 20.04 -2.91
CA MET A 171 -24.88 19.94 -2.33
C MET A 171 -25.99 20.27 -3.34
N ALA A 172 -25.70 21.16 -4.29
CA ALA A 172 -26.63 21.54 -5.36
C ALA A 172 -26.65 20.53 -6.53
N ALA A 173 -25.74 19.56 -6.55
CA ALA A 173 -25.67 18.54 -7.60
C ALA A 173 -26.75 17.45 -7.42
N PRO A 174 -27.20 16.79 -8.51
CA PRO A 174 -28.17 15.69 -8.43
C PRO A 174 -27.57 14.40 -7.84
N GLN A 175 -26.24 14.27 -7.79
CA GLN A 175 -25.55 13.14 -7.17
C GLN A 175 -25.34 13.38 -5.67
N ARG A 176 -25.17 12.31 -4.90
CA ARG A 176 -24.80 12.43 -3.47
C ARG A 176 -23.43 13.09 -3.32
N MET A 177 -23.35 14.11 -2.46
CA MET A 177 -22.07 14.71 -2.06
C MET A 177 -21.23 13.69 -1.26
N LEU A 178 -19.99 13.47 -1.70
CA LEU A 178 -18.98 12.67 -1.00
C LEU A 178 -17.68 13.48 -0.91
N ARG A 179 -17.54 14.23 0.18
CA ARG A 179 -16.42 15.16 0.41
C ARG A 179 -15.85 14.98 1.80
N LEU A 180 -14.52 15.00 1.89
CA LEU A 180 -13.79 15.12 3.15
C LEU A 180 -13.33 16.58 3.30
N LEU A 181 -13.79 17.26 4.35
CA LEU A 181 -13.25 18.56 4.73
C LEU A 181 -12.02 18.36 5.60
N GLN A 182 -10.84 18.58 5.04
CA GLN A 182 -9.56 18.39 5.72
C GLN A 182 -8.89 19.74 6.04
N GLY A 183 -8.21 19.80 7.18
CA GLY A 183 -7.40 20.95 7.59
C GLY A 183 -6.87 20.76 9.01
N ASP A 184 -5.84 21.52 9.36
CA ASP A 184 -5.16 21.41 10.66
C ASP A 184 -6.05 21.77 11.86
N VAL A 185 -5.60 21.44 13.06
CA VAL A 185 -6.26 21.87 14.29
C VAL A 185 -6.27 23.40 14.33
N GLY A 186 -7.44 23.99 14.56
CA GLY A 186 -7.61 25.45 14.57
C GLY A 186 -7.86 26.10 13.20
N SER A 187 -7.84 25.38 12.07
CA SER A 187 -8.04 25.96 10.73
C SER A 187 -9.47 26.45 10.42
N GLY A 188 -10.41 26.32 11.37
CA GLY A 188 -11.79 26.75 11.21
C GLY A 188 -12.69 25.79 10.42
N LYS A 189 -12.40 24.48 10.41
CA LYS A 189 -13.31 23.47 9.81
C LYS A 189 -14.76 23.59 10.33
N THR A 190 -14.91 23.95 11.60
CA THR A 190 -16.23 24.13 12.24
C THR A 190 -17.05 25.24 11.59
N VAL A 191 -16.44 26.37 11.20
CA VAL A 191 -17.20 27.45 10.54
C VAL A 191 -17.62 27.05 9.12
N VAL A 192 -16.79 26.29 8.41
CA VAL A 192 -17.15 25.74 7.10
C VAL A 192 -18.31 24.74 7.21
N ALA A 193 -18.27 23.85 8.21
CA ALA A 193 -19.37 22.91 8.48
C ALA A 193 -20.66 23.63 8.87
N LEU A 194 -20.58 24.67 9.71
CA LEU A 194 -21.72 25.50 10.08
C LEU A 194 -22.35 26.17 8.85
N MET A 195 -21.54 26.70 7.94
CA MET A 195 -22.04 27.27 6.68
C MET A 195 -22.73 26.24 5.81
N ALA A 196 -22.21 25.00 5.73
CA ALA A 196 -22.86 23.91 5.01
C ALA A 196 -24.21 23.52 5.64
N MET A 197 -24.28 23.43 6.97
CA MET A 197 -25.53 23.16 7.69
C MET A 197 -26.58 24.24 7.43
N ALA A 198 -26.17 25.50 7.35
CA ALA A 198 -27.07 26.60 7.02
C ALA A 198 -27.69 26.45 5.62
N VAL A 199 -26.97 25.90 4.62
CA VAL A 199 -27.55 25.57 3.30
C VAL A 199 -28.66 24.54 3.45
N ALA A 200 -28.44 23.48 4.22
CA ALA A 200 -29.41 22.40 4.42
C ALA A 200 -30.67 22.89 5.13
N VAL A 201 -30.49 23.60 6.25
CA VAL A 201 -31.61 24.20 7.01
C VAL A 201 -32.44 25.12 6.13
N GLU A 202 -31.79 25.97 5.33
CA GLU A 202 -32.48 26.92 4.45
C GLU A 202 -33.22 26.23 3.30
N ALA A 203 -32.73 25.09 2.83
CA ALA A 203 -33.37 24.29 1.79
C ALA A 203 -34.59 23.48 2.29
N GLY A 204 -34.91 23.56 3.59
CA GLY A 204 -36.05 22.83 4.17
C GLY A 204 -35.86 21.31 4.16
N THR A 205 -34.62 20.85 4.39
CA THR A 205 -34.38 19.43 4.67
C THR A 205 -34.88 19.03 6.03
#